data_AF-A0A2E2ZC03-F1
#
_entry.id   AF-A0A2E2ZC03-F1
#
_cell.length_a   1.000
_cell.length_b   1.000
_cell.length_c   1.000
_cell.angle_alpha   90.00
_cell.angle_beta   90.00
_cell.angle_gamma   90.00
#
_symmetry.space_group_name_H-M   'P 1'
#
loop_
_entity.id
_entity.type
_entity.pdbx_description
1 polymer ?
#
loop_
_entity_poly.entity_id
_entity_poly.type
_entity_poly.pdbx_seq_one_letter_code
_entity_poly.pdbx_strand_id
1 'polypeptide(L)' 'MDWNHLKKIKTGYFKHFFYAMYFNILALLVFITGTIHAIFPFLFAFTPYKLAKKITDGTEKHFKKRN' A
#
# COMPACT_ATOMS: atom_id res chain seq x y z
N MET A 1 5.80 9.20 -19.86
CA MET A 1 4.82 8.18 -19.46
C MET A 1 5.33 6.81 -19.90
N ASP A 2 5.45 5.85 -18.98
CA ASP A 2 5.89 4.49 -19.30
C ASP A 2 4.67 3.68 -19.78
N TRP A 3 4.42 3.71 -21.08
CA TRP A 3 3.30 2.98 -21.70
C TRP A 3 3.46 1.45 -21.63
N ASN A 4 4.63 0.95 -21.23
CA ASN A 4 4.93 -0.47 -21.04
C ASN A 4 5.04 -0.86 -19.56
N HIS A 5 4.57 -0.03 -18.62
CA HIS A 5 4.76 -0.28 -17.18
C HIS A 5 4.21 -1.65 -16.76
N LEU A 6 3.07 -2.06 -17.30
CA LEU A 6 2.46 -3.37 -17.07
C LEU A 6 3.34 -4.55 -17.53
N LYS A 7 4.02 -4.41 -18.68
CA LYS A 7 5.00 -5.39 -19.16
C LYS A 7 6.21 -5.47 -18.24
N LYS A 8 6.66 -4.33 -17.72
CA LYS A 8 7.86 -4.22 -16.85
C LYS A 8 7.66 -4.91 -15.49
N ILE A 9 6.44 -4.87 -14.96
CA ILE A 9 6.05 -5.55 -13.71
C ILE A 9 5.46 -6.95 -13.94
N LYS A 10 5.35 -7.43 -15.19
CA LYS A 10 4.75 -8.72 -15.57
C LYS A 10 3.37 -8.97 -14.92
N THR A 11 2.55 -7.94 -14.75
CA THR A 11 1.20 -8.09 -14.17
C THR A 11 0.13 -7.64 -15.16
N GLY A 12 -0.99 -8.37 -15.23
CA GLY A 12 -2.14 -7.95 -16.02
C GLY A 12 -2.80 -6.70 -15.43
N TYR A 13 -3.41 -5.87 -16.29
CA TYR A 13 -4.04 -4.59 -15.94
C TYR A 13 -4.97 -4.68 -14.72
N PHE A 14 -5.90 -5.64 -14.72
CA PHE A 14 -6.85 -5.83 -13.63
C PHE A 14 -6.17 -6.15 -12.29
N LYS A 15 -5.19 -7.06 -12.28
CA LYS A 15 -4.44 -7.38 -11.06
C LYS A 15 -3.70 -6.15 -10.54
N HIS A 16 -3.04 -5.40 -11.43
CA HIS A 16 -2.37 -4.16 -11.06
C HIS A 16 -3.35 -3.15 -10.45
N PHE A 17 -4.48 -2.92 -11.11
CA PHE A 17 -5.51 -1.99 -10.65
C PHE A 17 -6.08 -2.39 -9.29
N PHE A 18 -6.47 -3.65 -9.09
CA PHE A 18 -7.03 -4.12 -7.81
C PHE A 18 -6.04 -3.96 -6.66
N TYR A 19 -4.78 -4.37 -6.84
CA TYR A 19 -3.77 -4.23 -5.79
C TYR A 19 -3.40 -2.76 -5.54
N ALA A 20 -3.28 -1.94 -6.58
CA ALA A 20 -3.02 -0.51 -6.43
C ALA A 20 -4.15 0.21 -5.67
N MET A 21 -5.41 -0.08 -6.01
CA MET A 21 -6.57 0.47 -5.29
C MET A 21 -6.67 -0.04 -3.86
N TYR A 22 -6.36 -1.32 -3.63
CA TYR A 22 -6.26 -1.88 -2.28
C TYR A 22 -5.23 -1.13 -1.42
N PHE A 23 -4.05 -0.84 -1.98
CA PHE A 23 -3.02 -0.07 -1.28
C PHE A 23 -3.42 1.39 -1.04
N ASN A 24 -4.18 2.02 -1.95
CA ASN A 24 -4.76 3.35 -1.70
C ASN A 24 -5.71 3.36 -0.51
N ILE A 25 -6.58 2.34 -0.38
CA ILE A 25 -7.48 2.23 0.78
C ILE A 25 -6.67 2.06 2.07
N LEU A 26 -5.62 1.22 2.05
CA LEU A 26 -4.73 1.09 3.20
C LEU A 26 -4.02 2.40 3.55
N ALA A 27 -3.58 3.18 2.56
CA ALA A 27 -2.94 4.48 2.78
C ALA A 27 -3.92 5.49 3.41
N LEU A 28 -5.19 5.48 2.99
CA LEU A 28 -6.24 6.27 3.63
C LEU A 28 -6.43 5.87 5.10
N LEU A 29 -6.41 4.56 5.40
CA LEU A 29 -6.47 4.08 6.78
C LEU A 29 -5.23 4.47 7.60
N VAL A 30 -4.03 4.47 7.01
CA VAL A 30 -2.82 5.00 7.65
C VAL A 30 -3.01 6.45 8.03
N PHE A 31 -3.53 7.28 7.11
CA PHE A 31 -3.80 8.69 7.39
C PHE A 31 -4.80 8.85 8.54
N ILE A 32 -5.98 8.21 8.45
CA ILE A 32 -7.02 8.31 9.48
C ILE A 32 -6.49 7.85 10.85
N THR A 33 -5.91 6.65 10.92
CA THR A 33 -5.45 6.09 12.21
C THR A 33 -4.23 6.83 12.75
N GLY A 34 -3.33 7.31 11.89
CA GLY A 34 -2.17 8.11 12.28
C GLY A 34 -2.57 9.47 12.83
N THR A 35 -3.52 10.15 12.19
CA THR A 35 -4.07 11.41 12.69
C THR A 35 -4.77 11.22 14.03
N ILE A 36 -5.59 10.16 14.19
CA ILE A 36 -6.23 9.86 15.48
C ILE A 36 -5.18 9.57 16.55
N HIS A 37 -4.15 8.76 16.25
CA HIS A 37 -3.07 8.46 17.21
C HIS A 37 -2.28 9.71 17.61
N ALA A 38 -2.03 10.64 16.68
CA ALA A 38 -1.34 11.89 16.97
C ALA A 38 -2.13 12.79 17.96
N ILE A 39 -3.46 12.75 17.91
CA ILE A 39 -4.35 13.48 18.84
C ILE A 39 -4.54 12.69 20.14
N PHE A 40 -4.70 11.36 20.04
CA PHE A 40 -4.94 10.43 21.14
C PHE A 40 -3.89 9.31 21.15
N PRO A 41 -2.71 9.52 21.78
CA PRO A 41 -1.56 8.62 21.67
C PRO A 41 -1.79 7.22 22.26
N PHE A 42 -2.84 7.00 23.03
CA PHE A 42 -3.23 5.67 23.54
C PHE A 42 -4.07 4.85 22.54
N LEU A 43 -4.64 5.48 21.51
CA LEU A 43 -5.38 4.79 20.43
C LEU A 43 -4.44 4.44 19.29
N PHE A 44 -4.63 3.27 18.67
CA PHE A 44 -3.95 2.87 17.44
C PHE A 44 -2.41 2.87 17.49
N ALA A 45 -1.78 2.69 18.66
CA ALA A 45 -0.32 2.84 18.85
C ALA A 45 0.58 2.17 17.78
N PHE A 46 0.22 0.99 17.30
CA PHE A 46 0.97 0.29 16.24
C PHE A 46 0.19 0.10 14.94
N THR A 47 -1.04 0.58 14.87
CA THR A 47 -1.93 0.34 13.71
C THR A 47 -1.47 1.09 12.46
N PRO A 48 -1.13 2.40 12.49
CA PRO A 48 -0.62 3.12 11.33
C PRO A 48 0.66 2.47 10.78
N TYR A 49 1.57 2.08 11.68
CA TYR A 49 2.79 1.37 11.32
C TYR A 49 2.52 0.02 10.63
N LYS A 50 1.65 -0.82 11.21
CA LYS A 50 1.31 -2.14 10.63
C LYS A 50 0.64 -2.00 9.26
N LEU A 51 -0.22 -0.99 9.09
CA LEU A 51 -0.86 -0.69 7.81
C LEU A 51 0.17 -0.23 6.76
N ALA A 52 1.07 0.69 7.13
CA ALA A 52 2.16 1.13 6.25
C ALA A 52 3.06 -0.03 5.83
N LYS A 53 3.43 -0.91 6.77
CA LYS A 53 4.20 -2.12 6.47
C LYS A 53 3.47 -3.07 5.51
N LYS A 54 2.14 -3.20 5.65
CA LYS A 54 1.33 -4.02 4.74
C LYS A 54 1.34 -3.48 3.30
N ILE A 55 1.40 -2.16 3.13
CA ILE A 55 1.55 -1.53 1.82
C ILE A 55 2.91 -1.87 1.22
N THR A 56 4.01 -1.70 1.98
CA THR A 56 5.36 -1.98 1.48
C THR A 56 5.54 -3.46 1.16
N ASP A 57 5.22 -4.35 2.10
CA ASP A 57 5.37 -5.79 1.94
C ASP A 57 4.50 -6.32 0.78
N GLY A 58 3.26 -5.81 0.66
CA GLY A 58 2.37 -6.14 -0.44
C GLY A 58 2.88 -5.65 -1.79
N THR A 59 3.37 -4.41 -1.86
CA THR A 59 3.96 -3.84 -3.07
C THR A 59 5.18 -4.65 -3.50
N GLU A 60 6.06 -5.02 -2.56
CA GLU A 60 7.21 -5.86 -2.88
C GLU A 60 6.80 -7.25 -3.38
N LYS A 61 5.80 -7.86 -2.74
CA LYS A 61 5.31 -9.19 -3.15
C LYS A 61 4.65 -9.19 -4.53
N HIS A 62 3.91 -8.13 -4.87
CA HIS A 62 3.06 -8.11 -6.07
C HIS A 62 3.65 -7.34 -7.26
N PHE A 63 4.58 -6.42 -7.02
CA PHE A 63 5.07 -5.49 -8.04
C PHE A 63 6.60 -5.39 -8.14
N LYS A 64 7.37 -5.84 -7.14
CA LYS A 64 8.84 -5.85 -7.25
C LYS A 64 9.28 -7.01 -8.13
N LYS A 65 10.00 -6.67 -9.22
CA LYS A 65 10.62 -7.65 -10.10
C LYS A 65 11.67 -8.42 -9.28
N ARG A 66 11.43 -9.71 -9.03
CA ARG A 66 12.48 -10.62 -8.56
C ARG A 66 13.46 -10.80 -9.72
N ASN A 67 14.68 -10.27 -9.57
CA ASN A 67 15.78 -10.58 -10.48
C ASN A 67 16.20 -12.03 -10.31
#